data_AF-A0A2K8M1A1-F1
#
_entry.id   AF-A0A2K8M1A1-F1
#
_cell.length_a   1.000
_cell.length_b   1.000
_cell.length_c   1.000
_cell.angle_alpha   90.00
_cell.angle_beta   90.00
_cell.angle_gamma   90.00
#
_symmetry.space_group_name_H-M   'P 1'
#
loop_
_entity.id
_entity.type
_entity.pdbx_description
1 polymer ?
#
loop_
_entity_poly.entity_id
_entity_poly.type
_entity_poly.pdbx_seq_one_letter_code
_entity_poly.pdbx_strand_id
1 'polypeptide(L)'
;MVIGESGRARGAFAMDAAELTAVIRLWEDQLGKIAADGRAIDEVLEVFAAPGADPASVEYAAAGADSLRTLRDQNEALRRYAAGYLDKLRAARDRTAEADQAGADLSRGR
;
A
#
# COMPACT_ATOMS: atom_id res chain seq x y z
N MET A 1 -2.50 -15.22 3.93
CA MET A 1 -2.20 -14.51 5.18
C MET A 1 -3.51 -14.07 5.80
N VAL A 2 -4.00 -14.83 6.77
CA VAL A 2 -5.24 -14.55 7.50
C VAL A 2 -4.83 -13.85 8.79
N ILE A 3 -5.16 -12.57 8.94
CA ILE A 3 -4.97 -11.84 10.20
C ILE A 3 -6.32 -11.82 10.90
N GLY A 4 -6.54 -12.78 11.78
CA GLY A 4 -7.72 -12.83 12.63
C GLY A 4 -8.40 -14.19 12.68
N GLU A 5 -7.72 -15.20 13.18
CA GLU A 5 -8.40 -16.28 13.89
C GLU A 5 -7.66 -16.49 15.20
N SER A 6 -8.35 -16.18 16.30
CA SER A 6 -7.92 -16.45 17.65
C SER A 6 -7.83 -17.96 17.86
N GLY A 7 -6.63 -18.51 17.65
CA GLY A 7 -6.31 -19.90 17.92
C GLY A 7 -4.84 -20.00 18.32
N ARG A 8 -4.60 -20.31 19.60
CA ARG A 8 -3.30 -20.74 20.11
C ARG A 8 -2.75 -21.86 19.21
N ALA A 9 -1.87 -21.52 18.28
CA ALA A 9 -1.08 -22.46 17.52
C ALA A 9 0.36 -21.94 17.41
N ARG A 10 1.27 -22.72 18.00
CA ARG A 10 2.74 -22.76 17.85
C ARG A 10 3.36 -21.67 16.96
N GLY A 11 4.12 -20.77 17.59
CA GLY A 11 5.21 -20.02 16.94
C GLY A 11 4.81 -18.83 16.05
N ALA A 12 3.59 -18.31 16.17
CA ALA A 12 3.18 -17.12 15.43
C ALA A 12 3.69 -15.85 16.13
N PHE A 13 4.52 -15.05 15.46
CA PHE A 13 4.82 -13.67 15.85
C PHE A 13 3.51 -12.88 15.87
N ALA A 14 2.85 -12.82 17.03
CA ALA A 14 1.72 -11.93 17.25
C ALA A 14 2.29 -10.54 17.52
N MET A 15 2.01 -9.61 16.62
CA MET A 15 2.43 -8.22 16.79
C MET A 15 1.54 -7.51 17.80
N ASP A 16 2.15 -6.76 18.72
CA ASP A 16 1.41 -5.87 19.61
C ASP A 16 0.90 -4.62 18.88
N ALA A 17 0.10 -3.79 19.57
CA ALA A 17 -0.46 -2.58 18.97
C ALA A 17 0.62 -1.55 18.55
N ALA A 18 1.76 -1.52 19.24
CA ALA A 18 2.87 -0.62 18.93
C ALA A 18 3.64 -1.11 17.68
N GLU A 19 3.89 -2.42 17.58
CA GLU A 19 4.48 -3.06 16.40
C GLU A 19 3.58 -2.89 15.16
N LEU A 20 2.26 -3.08 15.31
CA LEU A 20 1.29 -2.81 14.24
C LEU A 20 1.31 -1.34 13.83
N THR A 21 1.44 -0.41 14.79
CA THR A 21 1.56 1.02 14.49
C THR A 21 2.83 1.34 13.70
N ALA A 22 3.95 0.69 14.01
CA ALA A 22 5.19 0.86 13.24
C ALA A 22 5.05 0.34 11.80
N VAL A 23 4.42 -0.82 11.61
CA VAL A 23 4.14 -1.36 10.27
C VAL A 23 3.18 -0.47 9.48
N ILE A 24 2.14 0.07 10.11
CA ILE A 24 1.21 1.03 9.48
C ILE A 24 1.99 2.23 8.93
N ARG A 25 2.91 2.81 9.71
CA ARG A 25 3.71 3.96 9.26
C ARG A 25 4.56 3.64 8.03
N LEU A 26 5.20 2.47 8.01
CA LEU A 26 5.98 2.02 6.83
C LEU A 26 5.11 1.91 5.58
N TRP A 27 3.88 1.42 5.72
CA TRP A 27 2.93 1.33 4.61
C TRP A 27 2.34 2.68 4.20
N GLU A 28 2.13 3.60 5.14
CA GLU A 28 1.73 4.98 4.85
C GLU A 28 2.81 5.70 4.04
N ASP A 29 4.08 5.56 4.42
CA ASP A 29 5.22 6.08 3.67
C ASP A 29 5.29 5.48 2.27
N GLN A 30 5.09 4.15 2.15
CA GLN A 30 5.11 3.47 0.86
C GLN A 30 3.94 3.90 -0.03
N LEU A 31 2.75 4.09 0.54
CA LEU A 31 1.59 4.62 -0.19
C LEU A 31 1.86 6.05 -0.69
N GLY A 32 2.54 6.87 0.11
CA GLY A 32 3.00 8.20 -0.30
C GLY A 32 3.94 8.15 -1.50
N LYS A 33 4.89 7.21 -1.53
CA LYS A 33 5.79 6.98 -2.67
C LYS A 33 5.04 6.53 -3.91
N ILE A 34 4.14 5.54 -3.78
CA ILE A 34 3.31 5.05 -4.90
C ILE A 34 2.51 6.21 -5.52
N ALA A 35 1.92 7.07 -4.68
CA ALA A 35 1.18 8.24 -5.14
C ALA A 35 2.08 9.29 -5.83
N ALA A 36 3.33 9.44 -5.39
CA ALA A 36 4.31 10.29 -6.06
C ALA A 36 4.72 9.72 -7.43
N ASP A 37 4.97 8.41 -7.50
CA ASP A 37 5.27 7.71 -8.75
C ASP A 37 4.11 7.85 -9.75
N GLY A 38 2.86 7.76 -9.28
CA GLY A 38 1.67 7.98 -10.13
C GLY A 38 1.64 9.38 -10.76
N ARG A 39 1.99 10.42 -9.99
CA ARG A 39 2.10 11.78 -10.54
C ARG A 39 3.25 11.92 -11.53
N ALA A 40 4.40 11.32 -11.24
CA ALA A 40 5.53 11.34 -12.14
C ALA A 40 5.22 10.64 -13.48
N ILE A 41 4.47 9.54 -13.45
CA ILE A 41 3.99 8.86 -14.67
C ILE A 41 3.08 9.78 -15.48
N ASP A 42 2.15 10.48 -14.82
CA ASP A 42 1.25 11.43 -15.48
C ASP A 42 2.04 12.59 -16.11
N GLU A 43 3.00 13.17 -15.39
CA GLU A 43 3.89 14.23 -15.89
C GLU A 43 4.70 13.78 -17.11
N VAL A 44 5.23 12.54 -17.09
CA VAL A 44 5.96 11.98 -18.23
C VAL A 44 5.03 11.78 -19.42
N LEU A 45 3.82 11.24 -19.21
CA LEU A 45 2.82 11.03 -20.27
C LEU A 45 2.45 12.34 -20.96
N GLU A 46 2.35 13.46 -20.23
CA GLU A 46 2.00 14.77 -20.78
C GLU A 46 3.04 15.30 -21.77
N VAL A 47 4.32 15.00 -21.52
CA VAL A 47 5.43 15.48 -22.37
C VAL A 47 5.98 14.42 -23.32
N PHE A 48 5.48 13.18 -23.25
CA PHE A 48 5.97 12.08 -24.07
C PHE A 48 5.51 12.25 -25.52
N ALA A 49 6.45 12.64 -26.38
CA ALA A 49 6.20 12.90 -27.79
C ALA A 49 7.28 12.28 -28.68
N ALA A 50 6.95 12.11 -29.96
CA ALA A 50 7.89 11.64 -30.96
C ALA A 50 9.07 12.62 -31.12
N PRO A 51 10.32 12.14 -31.20
CA PRO A 51 11.48 13.02 -31.42
C PRO A 51 11.55 13.58 -32.85
N GLY A 52 10.77 13.03 -33.77
CA GLY A 52 10.67 13.43 -35.17
C GLY A 52 9.32 13.03 -35.78
N ALA A 53 9.05 13.50 -37.00
CA ALA A 53 7.83 13.19 -37.74
C ALA A 53 7.96 11.96 -38.65
N ASP A 54 9.12 11.32 -38.67
CA ASP A 54 9.30 10.08 -39.44
C ASP A 54 8.48 8.93 -38.82
N PRO A 55 8.08 7.93 -39.63
CA PRO A 55 7.24 6.84 -39.14
C PRO A 55 7.81 6.11 -37.92
N ALA A 56 9.13 5.90 -37.87
CA ALA A 56 9.75 5.19 -36.75
C ALA A 56 9.66 5.99 -35.45
N SER A 57 9.88 7.30 -35.49
CA SER A 57 9.70 8.19 -34.34
C SER A 57 8.25 8.21 -33.82
N VAL A 58 7.27 8.23 -34.73
CA VAL A 58 5.84 8.23 -34.38
C VAL A 58 5.43 6.90 -33.75
N GLU A 59 5.83 5.78 -34.34
CA GLU A 59 5.55 4.44 -33.82
C GLU A 59 6.21 4.21 -32.44
N TYR A 60 7.44 4.69 -32.27
CA TYR A 60 8.13 4.67 -30.98
C TYR A 60 7.34 5.42 -29.90
N ALA A 61 6.88 6.64 -30.21
CA ALA A 61 6.10 7.44 -29.28
C ALA A 61 4.75 6.80 -28.95
N ALA A 62 4.08 6.18 -29.93
CA ALA A 62 2.83 5.47 -29.69
C ALA A 62 3.04 4.29 -28.72
N ALA A 63 4.03 3.43 -29.00
CA ALA A 63 4.33 2.26 -28.16
C ALA A 63 4.79 2.66 -26.74
N GLY A 64 5.58 3.73 -26.63
CA GLY A 64 6.00 4.25 -25.33
C GLY A 64 4.82 4.82 -24.53
N ALA A 65 3.92 5.57 -25.16
CA ALA A 65 2.71 6.09 -24.50
C ALA A 65 1.81 4.95 -23.99
N ASP A 66 1.63 3.88 -24.77
CA ASP A 66 0.83 2.72 -24.34
C ASP A 66 1.48 1.96 -23.17
N SER A 67 2.81 1.87 -23.17
CA SER A 67 3.57 1.30 -22.05
C SER A 67 3.40 2.14 -20.78
N LEU A 68 3.48 3.47 -20.90
CA LEU A 68 3.29 4.39 -19.78
C LEU A 68 1.85 4.37 -19.23
N ARG A 69 0.83 4.28 -20.10
CA ARG A 69 -0.57 4.09 -19.67
C ARG A 69 -0.76 2.79 -18.89
N THR A 70 -0.15 1.71 -19.37
CA THR A 70 -0.17 0.42 -18.66
C THR A 70 0.50 0.53 -17.29
N LEU A 71 1.64 1.23 -17.22
CA LEU A 71 2.34 1.48 -15.96
C LEU A 71 1.49 2.31 -14.99
N ARG A 72 0.77 3.32 -15.49
CA ARG A 72 -0.19 4.11 -14.70
C ARG A 72 -1.28 3.24 -14.09
N ASP A 73 -1.88 2.35 -14.87
CA ASP A 73 -2.94 1.45 -14.40
C ASP A 73 -2.42 0.48 -13.34
N GLN A 74 -1.20 -0.05 -13.52
CA GLN A 74 -0.54 -0.91 -12.54
C GLN A 74 -0.21 -0.15 -11.23
N ASN A 75 0.26 1.09 -11.33
CA ASN A 75 0.50 1.95 -10.16
C ASN A 75 -0.80 2.19 -9.37
N GLU A 76 -1.90 2.52 -10.07
CA GLU A 76 -3.20 2.72 -9.44
C GLU A 76 -3.72 1.45 -8.76
N ALA A 77 -3.54 0.27 -9.39
CA ALA A 77 -3.87 -1.01 -8.77
C ALA A 77 -3.05 -1.25 -7.49
N LEU A 78 -1.75 -0.95 -7.51
CA LEU A 78 -0.87 -1.06 -6.35
C LEU A 78 -1.28 -0.09 -5.23
N ARG A 79 -1.65 1.14 -5.59
CA ARG A 79 -2.15 2.14 -4.64
C ARG A 79 -3.41 1.66 -3.91
N ARG A 80 -4.38 1.10 -4.65
CA ARG A 80 -5.60 0.53 -4.07
C ARG A 80 -5.30 -0.65 -3.16
N TYR A 81 -4.40 -1.53 -3.58
CA TYR A 81 -3.97 -2.66 -2.76
C TYR A 81 -3.36 -2.19 -1.43
N ALA A 82 -2.42 -1.25 -1.48
CA ALA A 82 -1.75 -0.72 -0.29
C ALA A 82 -2.74 -0.02 0.66
N ALA A 83 -3.67 0.79 0.13
CA ALA A 83 -4.73 1.42 0.92
C ALA A 83 -5.61 0.38 1.62
N GLY A 84 -6.11 -0.63 0.88
CA GLY A 84 -6.93 -1.69 1.48
C GLY A 84 -6.16 -2.58 2.47
N TYR A 85 -4.84 -2.68 2.33
CA TYR A 85 -4.00 -3.38 3.31
C TYR A 85 -3.82 -2.55 4.59
N LEU A 86 -3.64 -1.23 4.47
CA LEU A 86 -3.60 -0.31 5.61
C LEU A 86 -4.88 -0.36 6.45
N ASP A 87 -6.04 -0.45 5.82
CA ASP A 87 -7.32 -0.57 6.54
C ASP A 87 -7.37 -1.84 7.40
N LYS A 88 -6.87 -2.97 6.86
CA LYS A 88 -6.77 -4.23 7.60
C LYS A 88 -5.79 -4.14 8.77
N LEU A 89 -4.66 -3.46 8.59
CA LEU A 89 -3.68 -3.25 9.66
C LEU A 89 -4.25 -2.36 10.78
N ARG A 90 -4.97 -1.29 10.43
CA ARG A 90 -5.64 -0.41 11.41
C ARG A 90 -6.69 -1.18 12.20
N ALA A 91 -7.54 -1.96 11.52
CA ALA A 91 -8.53 -2.82 12.18
C ALA A 91 -7.89 -3.92 13.06
N ALA A 92 -6.70 -4.41 12.71
CA ALA A 92 -5.97 -5.33 13.58
C ALA A 92 -5.41 -4.62 14.82
N ARG A 93 -4.80 -3.45 14.64
CA ARG A 93 -4.26 -2.63 15.75
C ARG A 93 -5.33 -2.28 16.76
N ASP A 94 -6.49 -1.83 16.29
CA ASP A 94 -7.58 -1.37 17.17
C ASP A 94 -8.11 -2.53 18.02
N ARG A 95 -8.30 -3.72 17.42
CA ARG A 95 -8.67 -4.94 18.14
C ARG A 95 -7.62 -5.36 19.18
N THR A 96 -6.33 -5.26 18.85
CA THR A 96 -5.25 -5.57 19.80
C THR A 96 -5.25 -4.60 20.98
N ALA A 97 -5.39 -3.29 20.72
CA ALA A 97 -5.43 -2.27 21.75
C ALA A 97 -6.64 -2.43 22.70
N GLU A 98 -7.82 -2.76 22.16
CA GLU A 98 -9.02 -3.05 22.95
C GLU A 98 -8.83 -4.28 23.85
N ALA A 99 -8.23 -5.35 23.33
CA ALA A 99 -7.95 -6.56 24.10
C ALA A 99 -6.95 -6.29 25.24
N ASP A 100 -5.91 -5.51 24.98
CA ASP A 100 -4.91 -5.12 25.98
C ASP A 100 -5.54 -4.28 27.11
N GLN A 101 -6.42 -3.34 26.76
CA GLN A 101 -7.17 -2.53 27.73
C GLN A 101 -8.10 -3.37 28.60
N ALA A 102 -8.90 -4.24 27.98
CA ALA A 102 -9.81 -5.13 28.71
C ALA A 102 -9.07 -6.06 29.68
N GLY A 103 -7.91 -6.60 29.27
CA GLY A 103 -7.04 -7.40 30.14
C GLY A 103 -6.48 -6.59 31.32
N ALA A 104 -6.06 -5.35 31.07
CA ALA A 104 -5.53 -4.47 32.10
C ALA A 104 -6.60 -4.08 33.14
N ASP A 105 -7.83 -3.79 32.72
CA ASP A 105 -8.94 -3.43 33.60
C ASP A 105 -9.36 -4.61 34.51
N LEU A 106 -9.41 -5.83 33.95
CA LEU A 106 -9.65 -7.05 34.72
C LEU A 106 -8.57 -7.29 35.79
N SER A 107 -7.32 -6.91 35.53
CA SER A 107 -6.22 -7.05 36.49
C SER A 107 -6.23 -5.99 37.60
N ARG A 108 -6.87 -4.83 37.40
CA ARG A 108 -6.97 -3.77 38.42
C ARG A 108 -8.19 -3.90 39.33
N GLY A 109 -9.19 -4.70 38.95
CA GLY A 109 -10.39 -4.97 39.74
C GLY A 109 -10.26 -6.11 40.77
N ARG A 110 -9.07 -6.70 40.93
CA ARG A 110 -8.71 -7.63 42.01
C ARG A 110 -7.75 -6.96 42.98
#